data_AF-A0A1I4RX80-F1
#
_entry.id   AF-A0A1I4RX80-F1
#
_cell.length_a   1.000
_cell.length_b   1.000
_cell.length_c   1.000
_cell.angle_alpha   90.00
_cell.angle_beta   90.00
_cell.angle_gamma   90.00
#
_symmetry.space_group_name_H-M   'P 1'
#
loop_
_entity.id
_entity.type
_entity.pdbx_description
1 polymer ?
#
loop_
_entity_poly.entity_id
_entity_poly.type
_entity_poly.pdbx_seq_one_letter_code
_entity_poly.pdbx_strand_id
1 'polypeptide(L)'
;MSVVQISRSPQWKIDDVLHIADAESVAGCRRLLTTERIFAGGSSGAVITGIGRLIARLDAPARIVTLLPDRGERYLDLVYDDDWAAGAPRPEPESVVIP
;
A
#
# COMPACT_ATOMS: atom_id res chain seq x y z
N MET A 1 7.04 -7.41 -3.23
CA MET A 1 7.20 -5.95 -3.39
C MET A 1 6.00 -5.43 -4.18
N SER A 2 5.32 -4.40 -3.68
CA SER A 2 4.15 -3.79 -4.33
C SER A 2 4.46 -2.36 -4.80
N VAL A 3 3.84 -1.94 -5.90
CA VAL A 3 4.06 -0.61 -6.52
C VAL A 3 2.77 0.20 -6.43
N VAL A 4 2.86 1.43 -5.92
CA VAL A 4 1.73 2.37 -5.84
C VAL A 4 2.01 3.56 -6.74
N GLN A 5 1.15 3.76 -7.74
CA GLN A 5 1.24 4.87 -8.69
C GLN A 5 0.42 6.06 -8.18
N ILE A 6 0.95 7.27 -8.33
CA ILE A 6 0.32 8.51 -7.92
C ILE A 6 0.09 9.38 -9.15
N SER A 7 -1.11 9.94 -9.27
CA SER A 7 -1.46 10.92 -10.29
C SER A 7 -2.15 12.11 -9.63
N ARG A 8 -1.68 13.31 -9.94
CA ARG A 8 -2.18 14.62 -9.48
C ARG A 8 -2.82 15.42 -10.61
N SER A 9 -2.60 15.03 -11.86
CA SER A 9 -3.11 15.72 -13.05
C SER A 9 -4.12 14.85 -13.83
N PRO A 10 -5.17 15.44 -14.43
CA PRO A 10 -6.22 14.69 -15.15
C PRO A 10 -5.77 14.09 -16.50
N GLN A 11 -4.48 14.14 -16.83
CA GLN A 11 -3.93 13.74 -18.12
C GLN A 11 -3.48 12.27 -18.18
N TRP A 12 -3.98 11.42 -17.27
CA TRP A 12 -3.60 10.00 -17.17
C TRP A 12 -2.09 9.79 -17.02
N LYS A 13 -1.40 10.76 -16.43
CA LYS A 13 0.04 10.72 -16.20
C LYS A 13 0.33 10.22 -14.78
N ILE A 14 1.35 9.39 -14.65
CA ILE A 14 1.93 9.00 -13.37
C ILE A 14 2.96 10.08 -13.00
N ASP A 15 2.75 10.72 -11.84
CA ASP A 15 3.62 11.77 -11.33
C ASP A 15 4.66 11.23 -10.34
N ASP A 16 4.36 10.09 -9.69
CA ASP A 16 5.24 9.46 -8.71
C ASP A 16 4.92 7.96 -8.56
N VAL A 17 5.89 7.19 -8.10
CA VAL A 17 5.80 5.74 -7.87
C VAL A 17 6.42 5.41 -6.52
N LEU A 18 5.60 4.86 -5.62
CA LEU A 18 6.07 4.38 -4.32
C LEU A 18 6.26 2.87 -4.34
N HIS A 19 7.45 2.43 -3.92
CA HIS A 19 7.74 1.03 -3.66
C HIS A 19 7.42 0.70 -2.20
N ILE A 20 6.55 -0.29 -2.02
CA ILE A 20 6.09 -0.75 -0.71
C ILE A 20 6.57 -2.18 -0.51
N ALA A 21 7.23 -2.42 0.62
CA ALA A 21 7.69 -3.76 0.96
C ALA A 21 6.51 -4.66 1.33
N ASP A 22 6.69 -5.97 1.25
CA ASP A 22 5.60 -6.91 1.51
C ASP A 22 5.20 -6.89 2.99
N ALA A 23 6.17 -6.78 3.91
CA ALA A 23 5.89 -6.59 5.33
C ALA A 23 5.03 -5.33 5.60
N GLU A 24 5.24 -4.26 4.85
CA GLU A 24 4.46 -3.02 5.00
C GLU A 24 3.08 -3.12 4.35
N SER A 25 2.96 -3.89 3.28
CA SER A 25 1.70 -4.24 2.65
C SER A 25 0.83 -5.05 3.62
N VAL A 26 1.40 -6.06 4.28
CA VAL A 26 0.76 -6.84 5.35
C VAL A 26 0.26 -5.93 6.47
N ALA A 27 1.13 -5.04 6.97
CA ALA A 27 0.75 -4.08 8.01
C ALA A 27 -0.42 -3.17 7.56
N GLY A 28 -0.39 -2.72 6.29
CA GLY A 28 -1.46 -1.95 5.68
C GLY A 28 -2.80 -2.69 5.64
N CYS A 29 -2.80 -3.96 5.23
CA CYS A 29 -4.01 -4.82 5.23
C CYS A 29 -4.58 -4.97 6.64
N ARG A 30 -3.72 -5.27 7.62
CA ARG A 30 -4.14 -5.48 9.01
C ARG A 30 -4.69 -4.20 9.64
N ARG A 31 -4.08 -3.06 9.34
CA ARG A 31 -4.60 -1.74 9.74
C ARG A 31 -5.98 -1.50 9.14
N LEU A 32 -6.13 -1.69 7.84
CA LEU A 32 -7.39 -1.48 7.13
C LEU A 32 -8.53 -2.35 7.69
N LEU A 33 -8.22 -3.61 7.99
CA LEU A 33 -9.17 -4.54 8.60
C LEU A 33 -9.56 -4.12 10.03
N THR A 34 -8.59 -3.68 10.84
CA THR A 34 -8.83 -3.41 12.27
C THR A 34 -9.47 -2.04 12.51
N THR A 35 -9.13 -1.02 11.72
CA THR A 35 -9.65 0.35 11.90
C THR A 35 -10.91 0.61 11.09
N GLU A 36 -10.96 0.16 9.83
CA GLU A 36 -12.06 0.47 8.91
C GLU A 36 -12.99 -0.72 8.65
N ARG A 37 -12.67 -1.92 9.17
CA ARG A 37 -13.40 -3.17 8.90
C ARG A 37 -13.48 -3.54 7.42
N ILE A 38 -12.52 -3.06 6.64
CA ILE A 38 -12.40 -3.41 5.22
C ILE A 38 -11.41 -4.58 5.10
N PHE A 39 -11.92 -5.73 4.67
CA PHE A 39 -11.13 -6.94 4.45
C PHE A 39 -10.71 -7.04 2.98
N ALA A 40 -9.46 -6.66 2.67
CA ALA A 40 -8.97 -6.49 1.30
C ALA A 40 -7.67 -7.27 1.00
N GLY A 41 -7.30 -7.40 -0.28
CA GLY A 41 -6.07 -8.08 -0.69
C GLY A 41 -4.77 -7.28 -0.45
N GLY A 42 -3.62 -7.93 -0.65
CA GLY A 42 -2.30 -7.35 -0.39
C GLY A 42 -2.06 -6.00 -1.10
N SER A 43 -2.45 -5.85 -2.37
CA SER A 43 -2.30 -4.59 -3.10
C SER A 43 -3.00 -3.41 -2.41
N SER A 44 -4.14 -3.66 -1.75
CA SER A 44 -4.86 -2.67 -0.95
C SER A 44 -4.06 -2.23 0.27
N GLY A 45 -3.41 -3.17 0.95
CA GLY A 45 -2.51 -2.86 2.06
C GLY A 45 -1.34 -1.96 1.62
N ALA A 46 -0.72 -2.28 0.48
CA ALA A 46 0.33 -1.44 -0.10
C ALA A 46 -0.16 -0.03 -0.44
N VAL A 47 -1.33 0.10 -1.05
CA VAL A 47 -1.97 1.39 -1.36
C VAL A 47 -2.20 2.22 -0.11
N ILE A 48 -2.75 1.64 0.95
CA ILE A 48 -3.02 2.35 2.21
C ILE A 48 -1.72 2.81 2.88
N THR A 49 -0.69 1.98 2.88
CA THR A 49 0.64 2.36 3.36
C THR A 49 1.22 3.50 2.50
N GLY A 50 1.13 3.40 1.18
CA GLY A 50 1.58 4.44 0.25
C GLY A 50 0.86 5.77 0.44
N ILE A 51 -0.45 5.75 0.67
CA ILE A 51 -1.25 6.94 1.00
C ILE A 51 -0.78 7.56 2.31
N GLY A 52 -0.47 6.76 3.33
CA GLY A 52 0.09 7.25 4.59
C GLY A 52 1.41 8.02 4.38
N ARG A 53 2.32 7.47 3.56
CA ARG A 53 3.57 8.14 3.18
C ARG A 53 3.32 9.41 2.34
N LEU A 54 2.38 9.36 1.41
CA LEU A 54 2.01 10.50 0.57
C LEU A 54 1.48 11.66 1.44
N ILE A 55 0.55 11.38 2.37
CA ILE A 55 -0.03 12.40 3.25
C ILE A 55 1.03 13.12 4.07
N ALA A 56 2.05 12.40 4.55
CA ALA A 56 3.17 12.99 5.29
C ALA A 56 4.03 13.98 4.46
N ARG A 57 3.89 13.97 3.13
CA ARG A 57 4.62 14.83 2.18
C ARG A 57 3.74 15.92 1.56
N LEU A 58 2.47 16.04 1.95
CA LEU A 58 1.56 17.05 1.39
C LEU A 58 1.68 18.37 2.16
N ASP A 59 1.87 19.46 1.43
CA ASP A 59 1.96 20.81 2.01
C ASP A 59 0.60 21.48 2.25
N ALA A 60 -0.48 20.85 1.78
CA ALA A 60 -1.85 21.35 1.92
C ALA A 60 -2.85 20.19 1.98
N PRO A 61 -4.07 20.40 2.53
CA PRO A 61 -5.13 19.40 2.50
C PRO A 61 -5.43 18.93 1.08
N ALA A 62 -5.52 17.62 0.87
CA ALA A 62 -5.84 17.01 -0.41
C ALA A 62 -6.98 16.02 -0.30
N ARG A 63 -7.74 15.86 -1.39
CA ARG A 63 -8.69 14.76 -1.55
C ARG A 63 -8.01 13.65 -2.34
N ILE A 64 -7.83 12.49 -1.70
CA ILE A 64 -7.20 11.33 -2.30
C ILE A 64 -8.31 10.33 -2.67
N VAL A 65 -8.27 9.86 -3.92
CA VAL A 65 -9.10 8.75 -4.39
C VAL A 65 -8.18 7.56 -4.62
N THR A 66 -8.63 6.37 -4.25
CA THR A 66 -7.87 5.14 -4.47
C THR A 66 -8.78 3.96 -4.77
N LEU A 67 -8.18 2.84 -5.16
CA LEU A 67 -8.86 1.60 -5.51
C LEU A 67 -8.37 0.46 -4.62
N LEU A 68 -9.32 -0.26 -4.02
CA LEU A 68 -9.08 -1.52 -3.34
C LEU A 68 -9.60 -2.64 -4.26
N PRO A 69 -8.74 -3.34 -5.01
CA PRO A 69 -9.17 -4.12 -6.17
C PRO A 69 -10.02 -5.34 -5.83
N ASP A 70 -9.80 -5.95 -4.67
CA ASP A 70 -10.46 -7.20 -4.27
C ASP A 70 -10.54 -7.39 -2.75
N ARG A 71 -11.27 -8.43 -2.35
CA ARG A 71 -11.48 -8.84 -0.96
C ARG A 71 -10.35 -9.71 -0.43
N GLY A 72 -10.16 -9.70 0.88
CA GLY A 72 -9.08 -10.42 1.58
C GLY A 72 -9.23 -11.94 1.64
N GLU A 73 -10.41 -12.49 1.35
CA GLU A 73 -10.74 -13.92 1.56
C GLU A 73 -9.85 -14.89 0.79
N ARG A 74 -9.29 -14.46 -0.35
CA ARG A 74 -8.39 -15.24 -1.19
C ARG A 74 -6.95 -15.27 -0.68
N TYR A 75 -6.65 -14.53 0.39
CA TYR A 75 -5.30 -14.27 0.88
C TYR A 75 -5.16 -14.60 2.38
N LEU A 76 -6.07 -15.42 2.92
CA LEU A 76 -6.07 -15.82 4.32
C LEU A 76 -4.77 -16.54 4.72
N ASP A 77 -4.26 -17.39 3.83
CA ASP A 77 -3.02 -18.15 3.93
C ASP A 77 -1.77 -17.35 3.53
N LEU A 78 -1.92 -16.04 3.30
CA LEU A 78 -0.86 -15.13 2.88
C LEU A 78 -0.79 -13.93 3.84
N VAL A 79 -1.25 -12.75 3.42
CA VAL A 79 -1.07 -11.49 4.17
C VAL A 79 -1.79 -11.46 5.53
N TYR A 80 -2.71 -12.41 5.76
CA TYR A 80 -3.41 -12.58 7.03
C TYR A 80 -2.91 -13.77 7.86
N ASP A 81 -2.01 -14.58 7.32
CA ASP A 81 -1.33 -15.64 8.05
C ASP A 81 -0.06 -15.08 8.73
N ASP A 82 0.09 -15.35 10.02
CA ASP A 82 1.20 -14.78 10.81
C ASP A 82 2.54 -15.43 10.48
N ASP A 83 2.57 -16.71 10.15
CA ASP A 83 3.79 -17.43 9.81
C ASP A 83 4.33 -16.96 8.45
N TRP A 84 3.44 -16.82 7.46
CA TRP A 84 3.78 -16.23 6.18
C TRP A 84 4.23 -14.78 6.33
N ALA A 85 3.50 -13.97 7.11
CA ALA A 85 3.83 -12.57 7.33
C ALA A 85 5.19 -12.37 8.01
N ALA A 86 5.59 -13.25 8.93
CA ALA A 86 6.88 -13.20 9.60
C ALA A 86 8.06 -13.39 8.63
N GLY A 87 7.84 -14.16 7.55
CA GLY A 87 8.81 -14.39 6.48
C GLY A 87 8.76 -13.36 5.34
N ALA A 88 7.82 -12.41 5.37
CA ALA A 88 7.63 -11.46 4.27
C ALA A 88 8.85 -10.51 4.11
N PRO A 89 9.28 -10.22 2.87
CA PRO A 89 10.35 -9.26 2.59
C PRO A 89 10.12 -7.93 3.30
N ARG A 90 11.14 -7.49 4.03
CA ARG A 90 11.18 -6.22 4.75
C ARG A 90 11.61 -5.10 3.81
N PRO A 91 11.33 -3.82 4.14
CA PRO A 91 11.81 -2.71 3.35
C PRO A 91 13.33 -2.75 3.22
N GLU A 92 13.80 -2.77 1.97
CA GLU A 92 15.18 -2.50 1.63
C GLU A 92 15.50 -1.04 2.03
N PRO A 93 16.69 -0.74 2.58
CA PRO A 93 17.11 0.64 2.80
C PRO A 93 17.04 1.42 1.48
N GLU A 94 16.48 2.64 1.51
CA GLU A 94 16.10 3.46 0.34
C GLU A 94 17.17 3.43 -0.78
N SER A 95 16.90 2.68 -1.85
CA SER A 95 17.64 2.82 -3.10
C SER A 95 16.77 2.49 -4.30
N VAL A 96 15.77 3.32 -4.59
CA VAL A 96 15.27 3.48 -5.97
C VAL A 96 14.86 4.93 -6.17
N VAL A 97 15.81 5.75 -6.60
CA VAL A 97 15.52 6.96 -7.36
C VAL A 97 15.18 6.48 -8.78
N ILE A 98 13.90 6.50 -9.15
CA ILE A 98 13.53 6.38 -10.57
C ILE A 98 13.74 7.77 -11.19
N PRO A 99 14.54 7.90 -12.27
CA PRO A 99 14.77 9.17 -12.97
C PRO A 99 13.50 9.73 -13.61
#